data_AF-A0A9P5ZFC4-F1
#
_entry.id   AF-A0A9P5ZFC4-F1
#
_cell.length_a   1.000
_cell.length_b   1.000
_cell.length_c   1.000
_cell.angle_alpha   90.00
_cell.angle_beta   90.00
_cell.angle_gamma   90.00
#
_symmetry.space_group_name_H-M   'P 1'
#
loop_
_entity.id
_entity.type
_entity.pdbx_description
1 polymer ?
#
loop_
_entity_poly.entity_id
_entity_poly.type
_entity_poly.pdbx_seq_one_letter_code
_entity_poly.pdbx_strand_id
1 'polypeptide(L)'
;MIPSLPQSATPWAADIQNVYQTLNDIYNRANNALTFNAMDAFRMQYHYNNVLQDAIPLLDAVEQHTKAGEVQLIAWLEEVVNSYKLLICQLQDAAATTTGKHSDTAHVQNVEPVTTQHSHRPGRPCKHIDHAFLEEAMKPGRNITIATLARQLGVDRKTIYNYLKKYNLSKEFTAISDEDLDHLVHDFRTKYPESGI
;
A
#
# COMPACT_ATOMS: atom_id res chain seq x y z
N MET A 1 -2.64 21.74 11.97
CA MET A 1 -3.26 21.97 13.30
C MET A 1 -4.56 22.71 13.04
N ILE A 2 -5.66 22.37 13.70
CA ILE A 2 -6.93 23.10 13.51
C ILE A 2 -6.88 24.48 14.19
N PRO A 3 -7.58 25.50 13.66
CA PRO A 3 -7.64 26.82 14.29
C PRO A 3 -8.38 26.77 15.63
N SER A 4 -7.93 27.58 16.59
CA SER A 4 -8.60 27.76 17.87
C SER A 4 -10.01 28.32 17.68
N LEU A 5 -10.93 27.96 18.58
CA LEU A 5 -12.27 28.56 18.59
C LEU A 5 -12.20 30.10 18.64
N PRO A 6 -13.04 30.81 17.86
CA PRO A 6 -13.05 32.26 17.84
C PRO A 6 -13.49 32.83 19.20
N GLN A 7 -12.95 33.99 19.56
CA GLN A 7 -13.34 34.68 20.79
C GLN A 7 -14.73 35.27 20.65
N SER A 8 -15.67 34.80 21.48
CA SER A 8 -17.04 35.30 21.55
C SER A 8 -17.26 36.14 22.81
N ALA A 9 -18.19 37.10 22.76
CA ALA A 9 -18.55 37.93 23.91
C ALA A 9 -19.19 37.11 25.05
N THR A 10 -19.89 36.04 24.69
CA THR A 10 -20.44 35.04 25.62
C THR A 10 -19.71 33.71 25.40
N PRO A 11 -19.33 32.98 26.45
CA PRO A 11 -18.69 31.67 26.29
C PRO A 11 -19.50 30.74 25.38
N TRP A 12 -18.84 30.01 24.49
CA TRP A 12 -19.48 29.02 23.64
C TRP A 12 -20.18 27.95 24.50
N ALA A 13 -21.30 27.43 23.99
CA ALA A 13 -22.01 26.33 24.63
C ALA A 13 -21.07 25.13 24.87
N ALA A 14 -21.31 24.40 25.95
CA ALA A 14 -20.47 23.25 26.34
C ALA A 14 -20.37 22.22 25.20
N ASP A 15 -21.44 22.02 24.44
CA ASP A 15 -21.47 21.10 23.30
C ASP A 15 -20.48 21.50 22.20
N ILE A 16 -20.39 22.79 21.86
CA ILE A 16 -19.43 23.29 20.85
C ILE A 16 -17.99 23.08 21.35
N GLN A 17 -17.73 23.32 22.63
CA GLN A 17 -16.40 23.10 23.22
C GLN A 17 -16.01 21.61 23.19
N ASN A 18 -16.95 20.71 23.51
CA ASN A 18 -16.74 19.27 23.45
C ASN A 18 -16.48 18.78 22.01
N VAL A 19 -17.25 19.30 21.04
CA VAL A 19 -17.03 18.99 19.62
C VAL A 19 -15.66 19.49 19.16
N TYR A 20 -15.27 20.71 19.54
CA TYR A 20 -13.93 21.23 19.24
C TYR A 20 -12.81 20.34 19.79
N GLN A 21 -12.90 19.92 21.06
CA GLN A 21 -11.91 19.02 21.66
C GLN A 21 -11.84 17.69 20.90
N THR A 22 -12.99 17.11 20.60
CA THR A 22 -13.09 15.83 19.86
C THR A 22 -12.47 15.96 18.47
N LEU A 23 -12.79 17.03 17.73
CA LEU A 23 -12.19 17.32 16.43
C LEU A 23 -10.68 17.55 16.55
N ASN A 24 -10.21 18.26 17.58
CA ASN A 24 -8.78 18.46 17.78
C ASN A 24 -8.06 17.13 18.01
N ASP A 25 -8.64 16.23 18.82
CA ASP A 25 -8.07 14.93 19.14
C ASP A 25 -8.04 13.99 17.93
N ILE A 26 -9.09 13.98 17.09
CA ILE A 26 -9.10 13.21 15.83
C ILE A 26 -8.01 13.74 14.90
N TYR A 27 -7.96 15.07 14.70
CA TYR A 27 -6.97 15.70 13.84
C TYR A 27 -5.54 15.40 14.31
N ASN A 28 -5.24 15.57 15.60
CA ASN A 28 -3.90 15.36 16.13
C ASN A 28 -3.49 13.89 16.05
N ARG A 29 -4.39 12.93 16.30
CA ARG A 29 -4.08 11.49 16.14
C ARG A 29 -3.75 11.13 14.70
N ALA A 30 -4.53 11.62 13.75
CA ALA A 30 -4.29 11.41 12.32
C ALA A 30 -3.01 12.10 11.82
N ASN A 31 -2.78 13.35 12.24
CA ASN A 31 -1.57 14.10 11.90
C ASN A 31 -0.32 13.47 12.51
N ASN A 32 -0.40 12.97 13.74
CA ASN A 32 0.70 12.22 14.36
C ASN A 32 0.98 10.92 13.61
N ALA A 33 -0.06 10.23 13.12
CA ALA A 33 0.17 9.04 12.28
C ALA A 33 0.96 9.40 11.01
N LEU A 34 0.70 10.55 10.38
CA LEU A 34 1.47 11.02 9.23
C LEU A 34 2.94 11.35 9.57
N THR A 35 3.22 11.91 10.75
CA THR A 35 4.58 12.31 11.13
C THR A 35 5.45 11.15 11.60
N PHE A 36 4.88 10.15 12.27
CA PHE A 36 5.61 8.96 12.70
C PHE A 36 5.78 8.01 11.50
N ASN A 37 6.94 8.15 10.84
CA ASN A 37 7.41 7.52 9.58
C ASN A 37 7.36 5.97 9.49
N ALA A 38 6.72 5.26 10.44
CA ALA A 38 6.39 3.85 10.32
C ALA A 38 5.11 3.70 9.48
N MET A 39 5.28 3.88 8.17
CA MET A 39 4.21 3.92 7.19
C MET A 39 3.63 2.52 6.94
N ASP A 40 2.60 2.16 7.68
CA ASP A 40 1.70 1.06 7.31
C ASP A 40 0.48 1.65 6.59
N ALA A 41 0.24 1.17 5.36
CA ALA A 41 -0.90 1.58 4.54
C ALA A 41 -2.23 1.34 5.24
N PHE A 42 -2.36 0.23 5.97
CA PHE A 42 -3.60 -0.09 6.68
C PHE A 42 -3.89 0.92 7.79
N ARG A 43 -2.84 1.39 8.48
CA ARG A 43 -2.96 2.43 9.50
C ARG A 43 -3.37 3.77 8.90
N MET A 44 -2.82 4.17 7.75
CA MET A 44 -3.25 5.39 7.06
C MET A 44 -4.70 5.30 6.61
N GLN A 45 -5.10 4.15 6.06
CA GLN A 45 -6.50 3.90 5.67
C GLN A 45 -7.44 3.93 6.88
N TYR A 46 -7.03 3.39 8.02
CA TYR A 46 -7.79 3.45 9.26
C TYR A 46 -8.03 4.91 9.70
N HIS A 47 -6.98 5.74 9.74
CA HIS A 47 -7.13 7.14 10.13
C HIS A 47 -7.95 7.94 9.11
N TYR A 48 -7.79 7.68 7.82
CA TYR A 48 -8.64 8.25 6.76
C TYR A 48 -10.12 7.94 6.99
N ASN A 49 -10.44 6.66 7.25
CA ASN A 49 -11.82 6.25 7.52
C ASN A 49 -12.36 6.85 8.81
N ASN A 50 -11.55 6.90 9.88
CA ASN A 50 -11.93 7.51 11.15
C ASN A 50 -12.27 9.00 10.96
N VAL A 51 -11.46 9.75 10.22
CA VAL A 51 -11.75 11.16 9.91
C VAL A 51 -13.08 11.30 9.16
N LEU A 52 -13.34 10.48 8.14
CA LEU A 52 -14.59 10.55 7.37
C LEU A 52 -15.82 10.16 8.17
N GLN A 53 -15.72 9.17 9.05
CA GLN A 53 -16.85 8.63 9.81
C GLN A 53 -17.13 9.40 11.09
N ASP A 54 -16.10 9.95 11.73
CA ASP A 54 -16.23 10.60 13.04
C ASP A 54 -16.22 12.13 12.92
N ALA A 55 -15.26 12.71 12.19
CA ALA A 55 -15.09 14.17 12.17
C ALA A 55 -16.10 14.87 11.24
N ILE A 56 -16.39 14.31 10.07
CA ILE A 56 -17.31 14.95 9.09
C ILE A 56 -18.74 15.08 9.65
N PRO A 57 -19.34 14.03 10.26
CA PRO A 57 -20.67 14.18 10.85
C PRO A 57 -20.72 15.17 12.01
N LEU A 58 -19.64 15.29 12.80
CA LEU A 58 -19.56 16.31 13.85
C LEU A 58 -19.55 17.72 13.27
N LEU A 59 -18.79 17.95 12.19
CA LEU A 59 -18.76 19.25 11.51
C LEU A 59 -20.12 19.62 10.91
N ASP A 60 -20.78 18.67 10.24
CA ASP A 60 -22.14 18.84 9.71
C ASP A 60 -23.15 19.12 10.84
N ALA A 61 -23.04 18.43 11.97
CA ALA A 61 -23.87 18.71 13.13
C ALA A 61 -23.66 20.14 13.68
N VAL A 62 -22.43 20.64 13.78
CA VAL A 62 -22.19 22.02 14.20
C VAL A 62 -22.74 23.01 13.18
N GLU A 63 -22.54 22.77 11.90
CA GLU A 63 -23.08 23.60 10.82
C GLU A 63 -24.61 23.72 10.92
N GLN A 64 -25.32 22.61 11.12
CA GLN A 64 -26.79 22.60 11.26
C GLN A 64 -27.31 23.34 12.50
N HIS A 65 -26.54 23.37 13.59
CA HIS A 65 -26.91 24.08 14.82
C HIS A 65 -26.47 25.55 14.82
N THR A 66 -25.61 25.94 13.88
CA THR A 66 -25.11 27.31 13.77
C THR A 66 -26.21 28.22 13.21
N LYS A 67 -26.54 29.28 13.97
CA LYS A 67 -27.54 30.26 13.53
C LYS A 67 -26.91 31.20 12.50
N ALA A 68 -27.71 31.67 11.54
CA ALA A 68 -27.27 32.60 10.48
C ALA A 68 -26.65 33.93 10.97
N GLY A 69 -26.75 34.26 12.26
CA GLY A 69 -26.12 35.43 12.87
C GLY A 69 -24.69 35.21 13.41
N GLU A 70 -24.21 33.97 13.49
CA GLU A 70 -22.92 33.63 14.09
C GLU A 70 -21.79 33.56 13.06
N VAL A 71 -21.56 34.69 12.38
CA VAL A 71 -20.61 34.80 11.24
C VAL A 71 -19.21 34.29 11.59
N GLN A 72 -18.74 34.53 12.82
CA GLN A 72 -17.42 34.08 13.27
C GLN A 72 -17.31 32.55 13.38
N LEU A 73 -18.40 31.88 13.80
CA LEU A 73 -18.41 30.42 13.91
C LEU A 73 -18.43 29.76 12.53
N ILE A 74 -19.19 30.34 11.59
CA ILE A 74 -19.23 29.89 10.20
C ILE A 74 -17.84 30.00 9.56
N ALA A 75 -17.16 31.15 9.69
CA ALA A 75 -15.82 31.33 9.16
C ALA A 75 -14.81 30.35 9.79
N TRP A 76 -14.92 30.10 11.10
CA TRP A 76 -14.09 29.10 11.78
C TRP A 76 -14.36 27.68 11.26
N LEU A 77 -15.63 27.30 11.05
CA LEU A 77 -15.98 25.99 10.47
C LEU A 77 -15.37 25.80 9.09
N GLU A 78 -15.40 26.81 8.23
CA GLU A 78 -14.77 26.75 6.90
C GLU A 78 -13.25 26.50 6.99
N GLU A 79 -12.56 27.17 7.91
CA GLU A 79 -11.12 26.95 8.13
C GLU A 79 -10.82 25.53 8.66
N VAL A 80 -11.65 25.02 9.57
CA VAL A 80 -11.53 23.65 10.08
C VAL A 80 -11.76 22.63 8.97
N VAL A 81 -12.81 22.80 8.16
CA VAL A 81 -13.10 21.95 6.99
C VAL A 81 -11.91 21.95 6.02
N ASN A 82 -11.32 23.11 5.74
CA ASN A 82 -10.13 23.20 4.88
C ASN A 82 -8.92 22.46 5.48
N SER A 83 -8.72 22.56 6.80
CA SER A 83 -7.67 21.82 7.50
C SER A 83 -7.87 20.31 7.41
N TYR A 84 -9.10 19.84 7.55
CA TYR A 84 -9.46 18.43 7.42
C TYR A 84 -9.35 17.92 5.98
N LYS A 85 -9.76 18.72 5.00
CA LYS A 85 -9.58 18.41 3.58
C LYS A 85 -8.12 18.16 3.24
N LEU A 86 -7.22 19.03 3.70
CA LEU A 86 -5.78 18.85 3.50
C LEU A 86 -5.26 17.56 4.15
N LEU A 87 -5.67 17.29 5.40
CA LEU A 87 -5.29 16.10 6.14
C LEU A 87 -5.76 14.81 5.43
N ILE A 88 -7.00 14.80 4.92
CA ILE A 88 -7.56 13.67 4.17
C ILE A 88 -6.74 13.39 2.90
N CYS A 89 -6.39 14.43 2.14
CA CYS A 89 -5.53 14.28 0.97
C CYS A 89 -4.17 13.69 1.34
N GLN A 90 -3.53 14.21 2.41
CA GLN A 90 -2.24 13.72 2.87
C GLN A 90 -2.27 12.25 3.31
N LEU A 91 -3.32 11.84 4.04
CA LEU A 91 -3.52 10.44 4.43
C LEU A 91 -3.71 9.52 3.22
N GLN A 92 -4.47 9.96 2.22
CA GLN A 92 -4.71 9.20 1.01
C GLN A 92 -3.43 9.06 0.17
N ASP A 93 -2.66 10.15 0.01
CA ASP A 93 -1.39 10.14 -0.70
C ASP A 93 -0.35 9.26 0.01
N ALA A 94 -0.28 9.34 1.34
CA ALA A 94 0.58 8.47 2.15
C ALA A 94 0.20 6.99 1.98
N ALA A 95 -1.10 6.66 2.07
CA ALA A 95 -1.58 5.29 1.86
C ALA A 95 -1.27 4.78 0.44
N ALA A 96 -1.42 5.62 -0.59
CA ALA A 96 -1.11 5.29 -1.97
C ALA A 96 0.39 5.06 -2.22
N THR A 97 1.24 5.84 -1.55
CA THR A 97 2.70 5.68 -1.59
C THR A 97 3.12 4.36 -0.96
N THR A 98 2.61 4.03 0.23
CA THR A 98 2.93 2.77 0.92
C THR A 98 2.42 1.53 0.19
N THR A 99 1.27 1.62 -0.49
CA THR A 99 0.73 0.50 -1.28
C THR A 99 1.43 0.30 -2.63
N GLY A 100 2.48 1.07 -2.94
CA GLY A 100 3.23 0.95 -4.20
C GLY A 100 2.42 1.38 -5.43
N LYS A 101 1.31 2.12 -5.24
CA LYS A 101 0.54 2.68 -6.36
C LYS A 101 1.16 3.95 -6.93
N HIS A 102 2.08 4.61 -6.23
CA HIS A 102 2.72 5.85 -6.69
C HIS A 102 4.24 5.95 -6.54
N SER A 103 4.91 5.02 -5.86
CA SER A 103 6.38 4.94 -5.85
C SER A 103 6.82 3.59 -6.41
N ASP A 104 7.57 3.63 -7.51
CA ASP A 104 8.28 2.55 -8.21
C ASP A 104 7.70 2.00 -9.52
N THR A 105 6.61 2.54 -10.09
CA THR A 105 6.28 2.20 -11.51
C THR A 105 7.07 3.00 -12.53
N ALA A 106 7.81 4.04 -12.12
CA ALA A 106 8.61 4.85 -13.05
C ALA A 106 9.80 4.08 -13.67
N HIS A 107 10.19 2.93 -13.10
CA HIS A 107 11.21 2.05 -13.68
C HIS A 107 10.87 0.55 -13.58
N VAL A 108 9.62 0.19 -13.31
CA VAL A 108 9.18 -1.19 -13.56
C VAL A 108 8.80 -1.25 -15.03
N GLN A 109 9.76 -1.60 -15.87
CA GLN A 109 9.44 -2.05 -17.23
C GLN A 109 8.53 -3.26 -17.09
N ASN A 110 7.24 -3.09 -17.39
CA ASN A 110 6.31 -4.19 -17.46
C ASN A 110 6.71 -5.03 -18.67
N VAL A 111 7.64 -5.96 -18.47
CA VAL A 111 8.06 -6.91 -19.50
C VAL A 111 6.85 -7.76 -19.79
N GLU A 112 6.33 -7.67 -21.02
CA GLU A 112 5.31 -8.61 -21.49
C GLU A 112 5.99 -9.98 -21.68
N PRO A 113 5.81 -10.94 -20.76
CA PRO A 113 6.63 -12.14 -20.74
C PRO A 113 6.27 -13.12 -21.85
N VAL A 114 5.10 -12.93 -22.48
CA VAL A 114 4.61 -13.75 -23.58
C VAL A 114 4.13 -12.85 -24.70
N THR A 115 4.79 -12.94 -25.85
CA THR A 115 4.38 -12.25 -27.08
C THR A 115 3.77 -13.24 -28.06
N THR A 116 2.79 -12.81 -28.85
CA THR A 116 2.20 -13.66 -29.91
C THR A 116 2.94 -13.46 -31.22
N GLN A 117 3.61 -14.51 -31.70
CA GLN A 117 4.33 -14.49 -32.97
C GLN A 117 3.45 -15.06 -34.09
N HIS A 118 3.25 -14.26 -35.13
CA HIS A 118 2.51 -14.65 -36.34
C HIS A 118 3.47 -15.28 -37.35
N SER A 119 3.17 -16.49 -37.81
CA SER A 119 4.02 -17.24 -38.75
C SER A 119 3.70 -16.96 -40.23
N HIS A 120 2.74 -16.06 -40.50
CA HIS A 120 2.15 -15.81 -41.83
C HIS A 120 1.57 -17.06 -42.53
N ARG A 121 1.37 -18.16 -41.79
CA ARG A 121 0.69 -19.37 -42.25
C ARG A 121 -0.69 -19.46 -41.60
N PRO A 122 -1.70 -20.04 -42.28
CA PRO A 122 -3.01 -20.25 -41.68
C PRO A 122 -2.88 -21.14 -40.43
N GLY A 123 -3.43 -20.67 -39.31
CA GLY A 123 -3.38 -21.37 -38.02
C GLY A 123 -3.43 -20.44 -36.80
N ARG A 124 -3.44 -21.02 -35.60
CA ARG A 124 -3.39 -20.28 -34.33
C ARG A 124 -1.99 -19.67 -34.13
N PRO A 125 -1.85 -18.36 -33.83
CA PRO A 125 -0.56 -17.74 -33.54
C PRO A 125 0.18 -18.44 -32.41
N CYS A 126 1.51 -18.55 -32.54
CA CYS A 126 2.34 -19.19 -31.54
C CYS A 126 2.62 -18.21 -30.39
N LYS A 127 2.63 -18.70 -29.16
CA LYS A 127 3.06 -17.93 -27.99
C LYS A 127 4.57 -18.06 -27.83
N HIS A 128 5.26 -16.93 -27.85
CA HIS A 128 6.70 -16.80 -27.63
C HIS A 128 6.96 -16.29 -26.21
N ILE A 129 7.73 -17.04 -25.43
CA ILE A 129 8.09 -16.64 -24.06
C ILE A 129 9.47 -15.99 -24.10
N ASP A 130 9.59 -14.81 -23.49
CA ASP A 130 10.86 -14.10 -23.39
C ASP A 130 11.90 -14.92 -22.59
N HIS A 131 13.13 -14.92 -23.09
CA HIS A 131 14.23 -15.67 -22.49
C HIS A 131 14.67 -15.07 -21.17
N ALA A 132 14.87 -13.74 -21.13
CA ALA A 132 15.35 -13.05 -19.93
C ALA A 132 14.35 -13.22 -18.77
N PHE A 133 13.06 -13.17 -19.07
CA PHE A 133 12.01 -13.48 -18.09
C PHE A 133 12.11 -14.90 -17.53
N LEU A 134 12.29 -15.92 -18.39
CA LEU A 134 12.42 -17.31 -17.93
C LEU A 134 13.69 -17.54 -17.13
N GLU A 135 14.80 -16.91 -17.51
CA GLU A 135 16.06 -16.97 -16.76
C GLU A 135 15.90 -16.40 -15.36
N GLU A 136 15.34 -15.19 -15.23
CA GLU A 136 15.06 -14.56 -13.93
C GLU A 136 14.11 -15.40 -13.07
N ALA A 137 13.04 -15.95 -13.68
CA ALA A 137 12.07 -16.78 -12.98
C ALA A 137 12.64 -18.10 -12.48
N MET A 138 13.71 -18.62 -13.13
CA MET A 138 14.38 -19.87 -12.78
C MET A 138 15.64 -19.69 -11.93
N LYS A 139 16.01 -18.46 -11.58
CA LYS A 139 17.17 -18.21 -10.71
C LYS A 139 17.06 -18.97 -9.37
N PRO A 140 18.17 -19.53 -8.85
CA PRO A 140 18.20 -20.12 -7.52
C PRO A 140 17.65 -19.16 -6.46
N GLY A 141 16.85 -19.68 -5.52
CA GLY A 141 16.17 -18.89 -4.48
C GLY A 141 14.75 -18.43 -4.86
N ARG A 142 14.36 -18.45 -6.14
CA ARG A 142 12.96 -18.29 -6.54
C ARG A 142 12.22 -19.62 -6.37
N ASN A 143 11.40 -19.74 -5.33
CA ASN A 143 10.56 -20.92 -5.07
C ASN A 143 9.33 -21.00 -5.99
N ILE A 144 9.50 -20.70 -7.28
CA ILE A 144 8.42 -20.75 -8.27
C ILE A 144 8.37 -22.16 -8.87
N THR A 145 7.19 -22.77 -8.86
CA THR A 145 6.95 -24.05 -9.55
C THR A 145 6.61 -23.81 -11.01
N ILE A 146 6.96 -24.75 -11.89
CA ILE A 146 6.61 -24.69 -13.32
C ILE A 146 5.09 -24.61 -13.52
N ALA A 147 4.31 -25.27 -12.64
CA ALA A 147 2.86 -25.19 -12.67
C ALA A 147 2.32 -23.78 -12.35
N THR A 148 2.92 -23.11 -11.36
CA THR A 148 2.61 -21.71 -11.02
C THR A 148 2.95 -20.80 -12.19
N LEU A 149 4.14 -20.97 -12.77
CA LEU A 149 4.60 -20.16 -13.91
C LEU A 149 3.69 -20.34 -15.13
N ALA A 150 3.30 -21.57 -15.46
CA ALA A 150 2.36 -21.89 -16.54
C ALA A 150 1.01 -21.19 -16.37
N ARG A 151 0.47 -21.20 -15.14
CA ARG A 151 -0.80 -20.54 -14.82
C ARG A 151 -0.70 -19.02 -14.98
N GLN A 152 0.39 -18.41 -14.51
CA GLN A 152 0.61 -16.97 -14.61
C GLN A 152 0.80 -16.49 -16.05
N LEU A 153 1.51 -17.27 -16.86
CA LEU A 153 1.77 -16.94 -18.28
C LEU A 153 0.63 -17.36 -19.23
N GLY A 154 -0.37 -18.11 -18.73
CA GLY A 154 -1.46 -18.63 -19.55
C GLY A 154 -0.99 -19.57 -20.67
N VAL A 155 0.02 -20.40 -20.38
CA VAL A 155 0.62 -21.38 -21.31
C VAL A 155 0.59 -22.78 -20.70
N ASP A 156 0.71 -23.80 -21.54
CA ASP A 156 0.81 -25.18 -21.05
C ASP A 156 2.17 -25.45 -20.40
N ARG A 157 2.22 -26.36 -19.42
CA ARG A 157 3.47 -26.75 -18.74
C ARG A 157 4.50 -27.31 -19.72
N LYS A 158 4.06 -28.10 -20.72
CA LYS A 158 4.95 -28.65 -21.76
C LYS A 158 5.59 -27.54 -22.59
N THR A 159 4.85 -26.46 -22.85
CA THR A 159 5.41 -25.29 -23.54
C THR A 159 6.58 -24.72 -22.73
N ILE A 160 6.41 -24.52 -21.41
CA ILE A 160 7.51 -24.05 -20.55
C ILE A 160 8.69 -25.03 -20.58
N TYR A 161 8.47 -26.34 -20.43
CA TYR A 161 9.55 -27.32 -20.50
C TYR A 161 10.32 -27.25 -21.83
N ASN A 162 9.62 -27.08 -22.95
CA ASN A 162 10.25 -26.94 -24.26
C ASN A 162 11.12 -25.67 -24.33
N TYR A 163 10.66 -24.55 -23.77
CA TYR A 163 11.44 -23.31 -23.72
C TYR A 163 12.63 -23.42 -22.77
N LEU A 164 12.47 -24.02 -21.59
CA LEU A 164 13.57 -24.28 -20.65
C LEU A 164 14.66 -25.15 -21.30
N LYS A 165 14.26 -26.23 -21.98
CA LYS A 165 15.19 -27.08 -22.74
C LYS A 165 15.85 -26.32 -23.88
N LYS A 166 15.10 -25.49 -24.62
CA LYS A 166 15.60 -24.67 -25.74
C LYS A 166 16.65 -23.66 -25.28
N TYR A 167 16.46 -23.07 -24.10
CA TYR A 167 17.35 -22.06 -23.52
C TYR A 167 18.41 -22.66 -22.59
N ASN A 168 18.45 -24.00 -22.44
CA ASN A 168 19.35 -24.71 -21.54
C ASN A 168 19.26 -24.23 -20.07
N LEU A 169 18.05 -23.89 -19.63
CA LEU A 169 17.75 -23.50 -18.25
C LEU A 169 17.30 -24.73 -17.46
N SER A 170 18.07 -25.12 -16.46
CA SER A 170 17.71 -26.15 -15.48
C SER A 170 17.36 -25.48 -14.16
N LYS A 171 16.32 -26.01 -13.49
CA LYS A 171 16.09 -25.68 -12.09
C LYS A 171 16.94 -26.63 -11.25
N GLU A 172 18.16 -26.21 -10.96
CA GLU A 172 19.02 -26.92 -10.04
C GLU A 172 18.85 -26.33 -8.65
N PHE A 173 18.61 -27.20 -7.68
CA PHE A 173 18.74 -26.83 -6.28
C PHE A 173 20.22 -26.90 -5.95
N THR A 174 20.73 -25.88 -5.27
CA THR A 174 22.03 -25.99 -4.59
C THR A 174 21.97 -27.19 -3.65
N ALA A 175 22.88 -28.14 -3.83
CA ALA A 175 23.08 -29.21 -2.88
C ALA A 175 23.66 -28.60 -1.60
N ILE A 176 22.79 -28.17 -0.70
CA ILE A 176 23.15 -27.85 0.67
C ILE A 176 23.35 -29.19 1.37
N SER A 177 24.55 -29.40 1.94
CA SER A 177 24.78 -30.54 2.81
C SER A 177 24.03 -30.37 4.13
N ASP A 178 23.79 -31.47 4.84
CA ASP A 178 23.18 -31.41 6.16
C ASP A 178 24.05 -30.57 7.12
N GLU A 179 25.39 -30.64 6.98
CA GLU A 179 26.32 -29.81 7.74
C GLU A 179 26.17 -28.31 7.43
N ASP A 180 26.04 -27.94 6.16
CA ASP A 180 25.83 -26.54 5.75
C ASP A 180 24.47 -26.01 6.23
N LEU A 181 23.45 -26.87 6.25
CA LEU A 181 22.14 -26.53 6.81
C LEU A 181 22.23 -26.29 8.32
N ASP A 182 22.93 -27.15 9.05
CA ASP A 182 23.15 -27.00 10.50
C ASP A 182 23.92 -25.73 10.82
N HIS A 183 24.96 -25.40 10.05
CA HIS A 183 25.69 -24.14 10.17
C HIS A 183 24.78 -22.93 9.95
N LEU A 184 23.94 -22.96 8.92
CA LEU A 184 23.02 -21.86 8.60
C LEU A 184 21.98 -21.66 9.72
N VAL A 185 21.46 -22.75 10.29
CA VAL A 185 20.54 -22.70 11.45
C VAL A 185 21.26 -22.19 12.71
N HIS A 186 22.50 -22.62 12.94
CA HIS A 186 23.30 -22.18 14.09
C HIS A 186 23.62 -20.69 14.04
N ASP A 187 24.07 -20.19 12.89
CA ASP A 187 24.36 -18.76 12.67
C ASP A 187 23.09 -17.91 12.84
N PHE A 188 21.95 -18.41 12.36
CA PHE A 188 20.67 -17.75 12.52
C PHE A 188 20.25 -17.64 14.00
N ARG A 189 20.35 -18.74 14.76
CA ARG A 189 20.03 -18.76 16.21
C ARG A 189 20.95 -17.85 17.01
N THR A 190 22.23 -17.80 16.67
CA THR A 190 23.21 -16.91 17.32
C THR A 190 22.87 -15.44 17.09
N LYS A 191 22.42 -15.10 15.88
CA LYS A 191 22.04 -13.73 15.51
C LYS A 191 20.67 -13.31 16.08
N TYR A 192 19.76 -14.25 16.30
CA TYR A 192 18.39 -13.98 16.76
C TYR A 192 17.97 -14.90 17.92
N PRO A 193 18.52 -14.70 19.14
CA PRO A 193 18.31 -15.60 20.28
C PRO A 193 16.85 -15.63 20.79
N GLU A 194 16.06 -14.58 20.52
CA GLU A 194 14.64 -14.51 20.91
C GLU A 194 13.68 -15.03 19.83
N SER A 195 14.19 -15.42 18.65
CA SER A 195 13.35 -16.09 17.65
C SER A 195 13.11 -17.52 18.11
N GLY A 196 11.93 -17.80 18.66
CA GLY A 196 11.54 -19.12 19.17
C GLY A 196 11.33 -20.19 18.08
N ILE A 197 12.31 -20.36 17.18
CA ILE A 197 12.36 -21.37 16.12
C ILE A 197 13.21 -22.59 16.54
#